data_AF-A0A6L5GSY9-F1
#
_entry.id   AF-A0A6L5GSY9-F1
#
_cell.length_a   1.000
_cell.length_b   1.000
_cell.length_c   1.000
_cell.angle_alpha   90.00
_cell.angle_beta   90.00
_cell.angle_gamma   90.00
#
_symmetry.space_group_name_H-M   'P 1'
#
loop_
_entity.id
_entity.type
_entity.pdbx_description
1 polymer ?
#
loop_
_entity_poly.entity_id
_entity_poly.type
_entity_poly.pdbx_seq_one_letter_code
_entity_poly.pdbx_strand_id
1 'polypeptide(L)'
;MLENFEAQIKSGESAIISNNQFEVEVRPRVYDHGYTITKRALDNPLNIIEIRDIRLPLSISQLLKSAKEMLNAQYSLSAHASL
;
A
#
# COMPACT_ATOMS: atom_id res chain seq x y z
N MET A 1 -15.83 -3.17 -15.67
CA MET A 1 -16.26 -2.95 -14.28
C MET A 1 -15.38 -1.87 -13.70
N LEU A 2 -15.95 -0.77 -13.21
CA LEU A 2 -15.21 0.17 -12.36
C LEU A 2 -15.09 -0.50 -10.99
N GLU A 3 -13.88 -0.92 -10.62
CA GLU A 3 -13.60 -1.33 -9.25
C GLU A 3 -13.77 -0.11 -8.35
N ASN A 4 -14.80 -0.15 -7.50
CA ASN A 4 -15.01 0.85 -6.47
C ASN A 4 -13.87 0.69 -5.45
N PHE A 5 -12.86 1.54 -5.52
CA PHE A 5 -11.88 1.68 -4.44
C PHE A 5 -12.34 2.82 -3.54
N GLU A 6 -12.37 2.58 -2.23
CA GLU A 6 -12.60 3.62 -1.25
C GLU A 6 -11.24 4.21 -0.85
N ALA A 7 -11.05 5.51 -1.11
CA ALA A 7 -9.90 6.24 -0.62
C ALA A 7 -10.31 7.03 0.62
N GLN A 8 -9.72 6.71 1.77
CA GLN A 8 -9.90 7.48 2.99
C GLN A 8 -8.60 8.23 3.30
N ILE A 9 -8.66 9.56 3.26
CA ILE A 9 -7.57 10.42 3.73
C ILE A 9 -7.72 10.55 5.23
N LYS A 10 -6.81 9.93 6.00
CA LYS A 10 -6.76 10.12 7.45
C LYS A 10 -5.91 11.35 7.74
N SER A 11 -6.41 12.22 8.63
CA SER A 11 -5.72 13.43 9.10
C SER A 11 -4.22 13.19 9.32
N GLY A 12 -3.36 14.09 8.80
CA GLY A 12 -1.90 13.99 8.92
C GLY A 12 -1.19 13.24 7.79
N GLU A 13 -1.45 13.60 6.53
CA GLU A 13 -0.72 13.13 5.32
C GLU A 13 -0.77 11.61 5.03
N SER A 14 -1.56 10.85 5.78
CA SER A 14 -1.76 9.42 5.56
C SER A 14 -2.97 9.15 4.65
N ALA A 15 -2.87 8.09 3.85
CA ALA A 15 -3.94 7.66 2.97
C ALA A 15 -4.08 6.15 3.01
N ILE A 16 -5.32 5.68 2.94
CA ILE A 16 -5.63 4.26 2.81
C ILE A 16 -6.46 4.09 1.55
N ILE A 17 -6.08 3.10 0.74
CA ILE A 17 -6.88 2.61 -0.38
C ILE A 17 -7.08 1.11 -0.21
N SER A 18 -8.27 0.62 -0.53
CA SER A 18 -8.60 -0.80 -0.41
C SER A 18 -9.38 -1.29 -1.61
N ASN A 19 -9.33 -2.61 -1.81
CA ASN A 19 -10.26 -3.36 -2.63
C ASN A 19 -10.84 -4.51 -1.77
N ASN A 20 -11.59 -5.43 -2.39
CA ASN A 20 -12.25 -6.52 -1.68
C ASN A 20 -11.30 -7.52 -0.98
N GLN A 21 -9.99 -7.47 -1.26
CA GLN A 21 -9.02 -8.46 -0.77
C GLN A 21 -7.87 -7.83 0.02
N PHE A 22 -7.47 -6.62 -0.35
CA PHE A 22 -6.26 -5.99 0.15
C PHE A 22 -6.52 -4.55 0.57
N GLU A 23 -5.72 -4.10 1.52
CA GLU A 23 -5.58 -2.71 1.89
C GLU A 23 -4.14 -2.25 1.62
N VAL A 24 -3.98 -1.04 1.11
CA VAL A 24 -2.71 -0.35 0.99
C VAL A 24 -2.76 0.95 1.77
N GLU A 25 -1.85 1.08 2.73
CA GLU A 25 -1.69 2.25 3.58
C GLU A 25 -0.42 3.02 3.18
N VAL A 26 -0.57 4.31 2.93
CA VAL A 26 0.51 5.29 2.80
C VAL A 26 0.61 6.05 4.11
N ARG A 27 1.79 6.02 4.75
CA ARG A 27 2.03 6.70 6.02
C ARG A 27 3.33 7.52 5.97
N PRO A 28 3.34 8.78 6.44
CA PRO A 28 4.59 9.51 6.61
C PRO A 28 5.46 8.82 7.67
N ARG A 29 6.78 8.88 7.46
CA ARG A 29 7.74 8.37 8.44
C ARG A 29 7.93 9.39 9.57
N VAL A 30 8.24 8.88 10.76
CA VAL A 30 8.35 9.72 11.98
C VAL A 30 9.62 10.57 11.97
N TYR A 31 10.72 10.06 11.41
CA TYR A 31 12.05 10.66 11.54
C TYR A 31 12.65 11.16 10.23
N ASP A 32 11.94 11.06 9.11
CA ASP A 32 12.36 11.63 7.84
C ASP A 32 11.18 12.10 6.99
N HIS A 33 11.47 12.89 5.96
CA HIS A 33 10.48 13.37 4.98
C HIS A 33 10.02 12.27 4.00
N GLY A 34 10.17 11.01 4.37
CA GLY A 34 9.81 9.86 3.57
C GLY A 34 8.43 9.30 3.91
N TYR A 35 8.04 8.29 3.14
CA TYR A 35 6.78 7.58 3.31
C TYR A 35 7.03 6.08 3.31
N THR A 36 6.19 5.37 4.03
CA THR A 36 6.07 3.92 3.91
C THR A 36 4.73 3.60 3.27
N ILE A 37 4.75 2.77 2.22
CA ILE A 37 3.55 2.20 1.60
C ILE A 37 3.49 0.72 1.98
N THR A 38 2.41 0.29 2.64
CA THR A 38 2.25 -1.08 3.14
C THR A 38 1.01 -1.72 2.57
N LYS A 39 1.15 -2.90 1.94
CA LYS A 39 0.03 -3.74 1.48
C LYS A 39 -0.24 -4.87 2.48
N ARG A 40 -1.49 -5.06 2.87
CA ARG A 40 -1.93 -6.11 3.81
C ARG A 40 -3.20 -6.80 3.31
N ALA A 41 -3.47 -8.00 3.79
CA ALA A 41 -4.76 -8.65 3.59
C ALA A 41 -5.85 -7.92 4.40
N LEU A 42 -7.02 -7.69 3.80
CA LEU A 42 -8.10 -6.91 4.43
C LEU A 42 -8.68 -7.62 5.67
N ASP A 43 -8.77 -8.95 5.61
CA ASP A 43 -9.29 -9.82 6.67
C ASP A 43 -8.27 -10.14 7.77
N ASN A 44 -6.98 -9.98 7.47
CA ASN A 44 -5.89 -10.19 8.42
C ASN A 44 -4.82 -9.09 8.29
N PRO A 45 -4.96 -7.97 9.03
CA PRO A 45 -4.02 -6.85 8.99
C PRO A 45 -2.59 -7.19 9.45
N LEU A 46 -2.37 -8.33 10.12
CA LEU A 46 -1.02 -8.78 10.47
C LEU A 46 -0.33 -9.49 9.30
N ASN A 47 -1.09 -9.93 8.29
CA ASN A 47 -0.56 -10.51 7.07
C ASN A 47 -0.11 -9.39 6.11
N ILE A 48 1.13 -8.94 6.32
CA ILE A 48 1.78 -7.96 5.45
C ILE A 48 2.31 -8.68 4.21
N ILE A 49 1.87 -8.23 3.05
CA ILE A 49 2.23 -8.81 1.75
C ILE A 49 3.49 -8.14 1.22
N GLU A 50 3.59 -6.82 1.38
CA GLU A 50 4.71 -6.03 0.88
C GLU A 50 4.79 -4.70 1.63
N ILE A 51 6.02 -4.20 1.81
CA ILE A 51 6.33 -2.88 2.34
C ILE A 51 7.29 -2.19 1.37
N ARG A 52 7.03 -0.92 1.04
CA ARG A 52 7.94 -0.04 0.30
C ARG A 52 8.30 1.16 1.14
N ASP A 53 9.59 1.36 1.35
CA ASP A 53 10.13 2.58 1.94
C ASP A 53 10.55 3.58 0.86
N ILE A 54 9.86 4.71 0.81
CA ILE A 54 10.09 5.77 -0.15
C ILE A 54 10.82 6.92 0.56
N ARG A 55 12.06 7.17 0.13
CA ARG A 55 12.89 8.27 0.63
C ARG A 55 12.89 9.50 -0.29
N LEU A 56 12.28 9.38 -1.47
CA LEU A 56 12.19 10.47 -2.43
C LEU A 56 11.09 11.46 -1.99
N PRO A 57 11.26 12.77 -2.24
CA PRO A 57 10.26 13.78 -1.94
C PRO A 57 9.13 13.71 -2.99
N LEU A 58 8.29 12.68 -2.88
CA LEU A 58 7.16 12.46 -3.79
C LEU A 58 5.96 13.30 -3.35
N SER A 59 5.20 13.79 -4.33
CA SER A 59 3.90 14.39 -4.06
C SER A 59 2.88 13.34 -3.62
N ILE A 60 1.80 13.78 -2.96
CA ILE A 60 0.70 12.89 -2.58
C ILE A 60 0.10 12.15 -3.78
N SER A 61 0.02 12.77 -4.96
CA SER A 61 -0.50 12.12 -6.17
C SER A 61 0.40 10.99 -6.66
N GLN A 62 1.73 11.15 -6.56
CA GLN A 62 2.70 10.10 -6.87
C GLN A 62 2.62 8.95 -5.87
N LEU A 63 2.45 9.26 -4.59
CA LEU A 63 2.27 8.25 -3.53
C LEU A 63 0.98 7.44 -3.75
N LEU A 64 -0.14 8.10 -4.05
CA LEU A 64 -1.41 7.43 -4.34
C LEU A 64 -1.34 6.58 -5.62
N LYS A 65 -0.61 7.04 -6.65
CA LYS A 65 -0.35 6.23 -7.84
C LYS A 65 0.40 4.95 -7.48
N SER A 66 1.48 5.06 -6.68
CA SER A 66 2.27 3.91 -6.26
C SER A 66 1.46 2.95 -5.38
N ALA A 67 0.64 3.48 -4.48
CA ALA A 67 -0.28 2.69 -3.66
C ALA A 67 -1.27 1.90 -4.54
N LYS A 68 -1.85 2.53 -5.58
CA LYS A 68 -2.78 1.87 -6.49
C LYS A 68 -2.11 0.77 -7.32
N GLU A 69 -0.90 1.00 -7.80
CA GLU A 69 -0.10 -0.02 -8.48
C GLU A 69 0.18 -1.21 -7.54
N MET A 70 0.53 -0.93 -6.28
CA MET A 70 0.75 -1.94 -5.25
C MET A 70 -0.52 -2.73 -4.92
N LEU A 71 -1.67 -2.07 -4.81
CA LEU A 71 -2.96 -2.68 -4.53
C LEU A 71 -3.32 -3.73 -5.60
N ASN A 72 -3.10 -3.40 -6.86
CA ASN A 72 -3.43 -4.24 -8.01
C ASN A 72 -2.34 -5.27 -8.38
N ALA A 73 -1.15 -5.16 -7.79
CA ALA A 73 -0.08 -6.11 -8.03
C ALA A 73 -0.49 -7.52 -7.57
N GLN A 74 -0.49 -8.47 -8.50
CA GLN A 74 -0.65 -9.89 -8.23
C GLN A 74 0.74 -10.50 -8.07
N TYR A 75 1.01 -11.06 -6.90
CA TYR A 75 2.25 -11.78 -6.64
C TYR A 75 2.04 -13.25 -6.96
N SER A 76 2.66 -13.72 -8.04
CA SER A 76 2.82 -15.16 -8.26
C SER A 76 3.79 -15.67 -7.19
N LEU A 77 3.28 -16.29 -6.12
CA LEU A 77 4.07 -16.97 -5.10
C LEU A 77 4.70 -18.28 -5.63
N SER A 78 5.25 -18.26 -6.85
CA SER A 78 5.93 -19.39 -7.47
C SER A 78 7.45 -19.23 -7.36
N ALA A 79 7.94 -19.11 -6.13
CA ALA A 79 9.33 -19.38 -5.77
C ALA A 79 9.37 -19.57 -4.25
N HIS A 80 9.86 -20.73 -3.79
CA HIS A 80 9.87 -21.24 -2.40
C HIS A 80 8.73 -22.14 -1.95
N ALA A 81 8.19 -22.96 -2.86
CA ALA A 81 7.78 -24.32 -2.52
C ALA A 81 8.57 -25.33 -3.37
N SER A 82 9.84 -25.50 -3.04
CA SER A 82 10.62 -26.66 -3.46
C SER A 82 11.68 -26.93 -2.40
N LEU A 83 11.32 -27.92 -1.56
CA LEU A 83 12.11 -28.75 -0.64
C LEU A 83 12.79 -28.07 0.54
#